data_AF-A0A9D4K8H5-F1
#
_entry.id   AF-A0A9D4K8H5-F1
#
_cell.length_a   1.000
_cell.length_b   1.000
_cell.length_c   1.000
_cell.angle_alpha   90.00
_cell.angle_beta   90.00
_cell.angle_gamma   90.00
#
_symmetry.space_group_name_H-M   'P 1'
#
loop_
_entity.id
_entity.type
_entity.pdbx_description
1 polymer ?
#
loop_
_entity_poly.entity_id
_entity_poly.type
_entity_poly.pdbx_seq_one_letter_code
_entity_poly.pdbx_strand_id
1 'polypeptide(L)'
;MLCCQYFIFLIPTPHVFDQVFTVRVAHGETSGTVAYALLPSKEQASYEERLTAVLDSCLARDIRPTPSKVVCDFEVAIHNAVRQVMANDIQIKYAALKTN
;
A
#
# COMPACT_ATOMS: atom_id res chain seq x y z
N MET A 1 -14.58 14.60 5.28
CA MET A 1 -14.24 13.81 4.08
C MET A 1 -12.74 13.53 4.12
N LEU A 2 -12.32 12.40 4.69
CA LEU A 2 -10.90 12.07 4.85
C LEU A 2 -10.35 11.59 3.50
N CYS A 3 -9.55 12.43 2.85
CA CYS A 3 -8.76 12.05 1.70
C CYS A 3 -7.58 11.19 2.20
N CYS A 4 -7.84 9.91 2.50
CA CYS A 4 -6.79 8.97 2.88
C CYS A 4 -5.97 8.63 1.64
N GLN A 5 -4.89 9.38 1.44
CA GLN A 5 -3.89 9.06 0.44
C GLN A 5 -2.98 7.97 1.01
N TYR A 6 -3.03 6.77 0.43
CA TYR A 6 -2.14 5.68 0.80
C TYR A 6 -0.81 5.84 0.07
N PHE A 7 0.32 5.75 0.77
CA PHE A 7 1.64 5.68 0.14
C PHE A 7 2.25 4.32 0.43
N ILE A 8 2.57 3.60 -0.65
CA ILE A 8 3.31 2.35 -0.60
C ILE A 8 4.76 2.63 -0.98
N PHE A 9 5.67 2.48 -0.02
CA PHE A 9 7.11 2.60 -0.24
C PHE A 9 7.76 1.23 -0.18
N LEU A 10 8.64 0.99 -1.16
CA LEU A 10 9.36 -0.27 -1.30
C LEU A 10 10.87 -0.10 -1.09
N ILE A 11 11.45 -0.80 -0.11
CA ILE A 11 12.90 -0.75 0.20
C ILE A 11 13.54 -2.11 -0.16
N PRO A 12 14.53 -2.17 -1.08
CA PRO A 12 15.27 -3.41 -1.38
C PRO A 12 16.21 -3.79 -0.22
N THR A 13 16.27 -5.08 0.12
CA THR A 13 17.03 -5.57 1.31
C THR A 13 17.81 -6.84 0.97
N PRO A 14 19.02 -7.07 1.51
CA PRO A 14 19.83 -8.21 1.08
C PRO A 14 19.45 -9.51 1.84
N HIS A 15 19.26 -10.59 1.07
CA HIS A 15 19.35 -12.01 1.43
C HIS A 15 18.20 -12.77 2.11
N VAL A 16 17.10 -12.14 2.55
CA VAL A 16 15.97 -12.91 3.17
C VAL A 16 14.58 -12.54 2.62
N PHE A 17 14.42 -11.31 2.10
CA PHE A 17 13.18 -10.81 1.53
C PHE A 17 13.52 -9.82 0.42
N ASP A 18 12.74 -9.84 -0.66
CA ASP A 18 13.01 -9.02 -1.84
C ASP A 18 12.71 -7.53 -1.57
N GLN A 19 11.79 -7.24 -0.65
CA GLN A 19 11.27 -5.89 -0.48
C GLN A 19 10.58 -5.65 0.87
N VAL A 20 10.76 -4.47 1.45
CA VAL A 20 9.91 -3.98 2.56
C VAL A 20 8.75 -3.19 1.98
N PHE A 21 7.52 -3.61 2.26
CA PHE A 21 6.30 -2.87 1.93
C PHE A 21 5.83 -2.09 3.15
N THR A 22 5.54 -0.82 2.94
CA THR A 22 4.99 0.04 3.98
C THR A 22 3.69 0.64 3.51
N VAL A 23 2.70 0.71 4.39
CA VAL A 23 1.44 1.40 4.14
C VAL A 23 1.44 2.66 4.99
N ARG A 24 1.42 3.81 4.33
CA ARG A 24 1.32 5.10 5.00
C ARG A 24 0.00 5.76 4.65
N VAL A 25 -0.61 6.44 5.61
CA VAL A 25 -1.87 7.15 5.43
C VAL A 25 -1.63 8.63 5.72
N ALA A 26 -2.11 9.50 4.82
CA ALA A 26 -2.17 10.93 5.07
C ALA A 26 -3.38 11.30 5.93
N HIS A 27 -3.15 12.09 6.97
CA HIS A 27 -4.18 12.67 7.82
C HIS A 27 -3.91 14.18 8.00
N GLY A 28 -4.68 15.00 7.28
CA GLY A 28 -4.43 16.45 7.20
C GLY A 28 -3.07 16.75 6.57
N GLU A 29 -2.24 17.52 7.26
CA GLU A 29 -0.88 17.86 6.84
C GLU A 29 0.16 16.81 7.25
N THR A 30 -0.26 15.80 8.03
CA THR A 30 0.64 14.75 8.52
C THR A 30 0.48 13.47 7.73
N SER A 31 1.54 12.64 7.72
CA SER A 31 1.47 11.28 7.20
C SER A 31 2.11 10.33 8.20
N GLY A 32 1.41 9.22 8.49
CA GLY A 32 1.86 8.19 9.41
C GLY A 32 1.98 6.84 8.72
N THR A 33 2.98 6.06 9.10
CA THR A 33 3.05 4.64 8.72
C THR A 33 2.10 3.85 9.60
N VAL A 34 1.14 3.15 8.99
CA VAL A 34 0.11 2.40 9.71
C VAL A 34 0.32 0.89 9.63
N ALA A 35 1.03 0.41 8.62
CA ALA A 35 1.44 -0.98 8.51
C ALA A 35 2.78 -1.09 7.77
N TYR A 36 3.50 -2.17 8.03
CA TYR A 36 4.63 -2.59 7.24
C TYR A 36 4.67 -4.12 7.17
N ALA A 37 5.22 -4.65 6.08
CA ALA A 37 5.40 -6.07 5.87
C ALA A 37 6.69 -6.33 5.08
N LEU A 38 7.29 -7.48 5.31
CA LEU A 38 8.40 -7.97 4.51
C LEU A 38 7.82 -8.87 3.42
N LEU A 39 8.06 -8.53 2.15
CA LEU A 39 7.61 -9.35 1.03
C LEU A 39 8.69 -10.37 0.63
N PRO A 40 8.31 -11.65 0.53
CA PRO A 40 9.21 -12.69 0.05
C PRO A 40 9.42 -12.63 -1.47
N SER A 41 8.49 -12.02 -2.22
CA SER A 41 8.59 -11.84 -3.67
C SER A 41 7.87 -10.59 -4.15
N LYS A 42 8.23 -10.11 -5.35
CA LYS A 42 7.58 -8.97 -6.04
C LYS A 42 6.38 -9.37 -6.90
N GLU A 43 5.81 -10.54 -6.67
CA GLU A 43 4.69 -11.04 -7.44
C GLU A 43 3.37 -10.41 -6.98
N GLN A 44 2.40 -10.31 -7.90
CA GLN A 44 1.09 -9.75 -7.62
C GLN A 44 0.40 -10.45 -6.43
N ALA A 45 0.48 -11.79 -6.36
CA ALA A 45 -0.13 -12.57 -5.29
C ALA A 45 0.43 -12.20 -3.90
N SER A 46 1.73 -11.93 -3.79
CA SER A 46 2.36 -11.49 -2.54
C SER A 46 1.83 -10.12 -2.10
N TYR A 47 1.57 -9.20 -3.03
CA TYR A 47 0.95 -7.92 -2.71
C TYR A 47 -0.51 -8.08 -2.29
N GLU A 48 -1.28 -8.92 -2.98
CA GLU A 48 -2.69 -9.17 -2.66
C GLU A 48 -2.86 -9.75 -1.26
N GLU A 49 -2.05 -10.74 -0.90
CA GLU A 49 -2.04 -11.35 0.43
C GLU A 49 -1.81 -10.30 1.52
N ARG A 50 -0.79 -9.44 1.35
CA ARG A 50 -0.43 -8.42 2.35
C ARG A 50 -1.47 -7.31 2.44
N LEU A 51 -2.01 -6.85 1.32
CA LEU A 51 -3.09 -5.86 1.29
C LEU A 51 -4.34 -6.40 1.99
N THR A 52 -4.71 -7.65 1.72
CA THR A 52 -5.85 -8.32 2.35
C THR A 52 -5.65 -8.44 3.86
N ALA A 53 -4.46 -8.87 4.32
CA ALA A 53 -4.16 -8.95 5.74
C ALA A 53 -4.26 -7.59 6.47
N VAL A 54 -3.86 -6.50 5.81
CA VAL A 54 -4.03 -5.14 6.36
C VAL A 54 -5.52 -4.79 6.44
N LEU A 55 -6.30 -5.07 5.39
CA LEU A 55 -7.74 -4.82 5.39
C LEU A 55 -8.44 -5.63 6.47
N ASP A 56 -8.17 -6.93 6.59
CA ASP A 56 -8.74 -7.81 7.62
C ASP A 56 -8.43 -7.29 9.03
N SER A 57 -7.20 -6.81 9.25
CA SER A 57 -6.80 -6.18 10.51
C SER A 57 -7.56 -4.89 10.81
N CYS A 58 -7.87 -4.09 9.78
CA CYS A 58 -8.77 -2.95 9.91
C CYS A 58 -10.21 -3.40 10.19
N LEU A 59 -10.70 -4.42 9.48
CA LEU A 59 -12.05 -4.93 9.61
C LEU A 59 -12.33 -5.43 11.04
N ALA A 60 -11.37 -6.15 11.63
CA ALA A 60 -11.42 -6.65 13.00
C ALA A 60 -11.49 -5.52 14.05
N ARG A 61 -11.10 -4.30 13.69
CA ARG A 61 -11.17 -3.10 14.54
C ARG A 61 -12.35 -2.20 14.20
N ASP A 62 -13.28 -2.70 13.40
CA ASP A 62 -14.42 -1.98 12.84
C ASP A 62 -14.04 -0.75 11.99
N ILE A 63 -12.84 -0.77 11.41
CA ILE A 63 -12.36 0.25 10.49
C ILE A 63 -12.61 -0.26 9.06
N ARG A 64 -13.22 0.58 8.23
CA ARG A 64 -13.47 0.29 6.80
C ARG A 64 -12.70 1.29 5.94
N PRO A 65 -11.48 0.94 5.50
CA PRO A 65 -10.69 1.83 4.64
C PRO A 65 -11.37 2.03 3.29
N THR A 66 -11.68 3.28 2.94
CA THR A 66 -12.21 3.65 1.61
C THR A 66 -11.33 4.72 0.97
N PRO A 67 -10.10 4.37 0.53
CA PRO A 67 -9.25 5.32 -0.17
C PRO A 67 -9.90 5.80 -1.45
N SER A 68 -9.87 7.10 -1.70
CA SER A 68 -10.13 7.66 -3.04
C SER A 68 -8.88 7.66 -3.93
N LYS A 69 -7.70 7.56 -3.30
CA LYS A 69 -6.41 7.67 -3.97
C LYS A 69 -5.34 6.80 -3.31
N VAL A 70 -4.66 6.00 -4.12
CA VAL A 70 -3.50 5.21 -3.72
C VAL A 70 -2.29 5.69 -4.51
N VAL A 71 -1.17 5.87 -3.82
CA VAL A 71 0.13 6.21 -4.40
C VAL A 71 1.07 5.05 -4.14
N CYS A 72 1.61 4.46 -5.19
CA CYS A 72 2.49 3.31 -5.10
C CYS A 72 3.57 3.37 -6.19
N ASP A 73 4.59 2.53 -6.04
CA ASP A 73 5.69 2.45 -7.00
C ASP A 73 5.22 2.01 -8.40
N PHE A 74 6.06 2.28 -9.41
CA PHE A 74 5.78 2.04 -10.83
C PHE A 74 5.59 0.56 -11.22
N GLU A 75 5.79 -0.38 -10.30
CA GLU A 75 5.65 -1.81 -10.55
C GLU A 75 4.19 -2.17 -10.90
N VAL A 76 3.98 -2.89 -12.01
CA VAL A 76 2.62 -3.27 -12.47
C VAL A 76 1.93 -4.22 -11.50
N ALA A 77 2.68 -5.09 -10.83
CA ALA A 77 2.16 -6.08 -9.89
C ALA A 77 1.38 -5.43 -8.74
N ILE A 78 1.91 -4.37 -8.12
CA ILE A 78 1.21 -3.68 -7.03
C ILE A 78 -0.03 -2.93 -7.54
N HIS A 79 0.00 -2.36 -8.75
CA HIS A 79 -1.18 -1.71 -9.33
C HIS A 79 -2.34 -2.68 -9.52
N ASN A 80 -2.06 -3.88 -10.03
CA ASN A 80 -3.08 -4.90 -10.21
C ASN A 80 -3.59 -5.41 -8.87
N ALA A 81 -2.70 -5.67 -7.91
CA ALA A 81 -3.07 -6.10 -6.57
C ALA A 81 -3.97 -5.08 -5.85
N VAL A 82 -3.66 -3.78 -5.95
CA VAL A 82 -4.50 -2.71 -5.38
C VAL A 82 -5.88 -2.70 -6.02
N ARG A 83 -6.00 -2.84 -7.35
CA ARG A 83 -7.32 -2.90 -8.02
C ARG A 83 -8.11 -4.17 -7.70
N GLN A 84 -7.41 -5.27 -7.46
CA GLN A 84 -8.04 -6.55 -7.14
C GLN A 84 -8.57 -6.57 -5.70
N VAL A 85 -7.79 -6.03 -4.76
CA VAL A 85 -8.11 -6.06 -3.32
C VAL A 85 -8.93 -4.86 -2.88
N MET A 86 -8.70 -3.69 -3.46
CA MET A 86 -9.42 -2.46 -3.14
C MET A 86 -10.37 -2.09 -4.29
N ALA A 87 -11.53 -1.52 -3.96
CA ALA A 87 -12.62 -1.27 -4.90
C ALA A 87 -12.22 -0.55 -6.21
N ASN A 88 -12.99 -0.77 -7.28
CA ASN A 88 -12.65 -0.38 -8.66
C ASN A 88 -12.47 1.14 -8.89
N ASP A 89 -13.06 2.01 -8.07
CA ASP A 89 -13.09 3.46 -8.29
C ASP A 89 -11.89 4.22 -7.67
N ILE A 90 -10.75 3.53 -7.49
CA ILE A 90 -9.57 4.10 -6.86
C ILE A 90 -8.64 4.73 -7.90
N GLN A 91 -8.26 6.00 -7.65
CA GLN A 91 -7.23 6.66 -8.44
C GLN A 91 -5.83 6.20 -8.00
N ILE A 92 -5.16 5.45 -8.85
CA ILE A 92 -3.76 5.05 -8.64
C ILE A 92 -2.85 6.12 -9.24
N LYS A 93 -1.95 6.68 -8.43
CA LYS A 93 -0.87 7.57 -8.88
C LYS A 93 0.49 6.94 -8.60
N TYR A 94 1.44 7.26 -9.46
CA TYR A 94 2.81 6.80 -9.29
C TYR A 94 3.53 7.61 -8.20
N ALA A 95 4.22 6.90 -7.30
CA ALA A 95 5.15 7.50 -6.36
C ALA A 95 6.39 7.97 -7.14
N ALA A 96 6.46 9.26 -7.46
CA ALA A 96 7.72 9.86 -7.86
C ALA A 96 8.58 10.03 -6.61
N LEU A 97 9.73 9.37 -6.56
CA LEU A 97 10.78 9.68 -5.59
C LEU A 97 11.18 11.15 -5.79
N LYS A 98 10.66 12.05 -4.95
CA LYS A 98 11.27 13.37 -4.79
C LYS A 98 12.55 13.14 -3.98
N THR A 99 13.65 12.91 -4.69
CA THR A 99 14.99 13.17 -4.17
C THR A 99 15.06 14.67 -3.84
N ASN A 100 14.97 14.99 -2.56
CA ASN A 100 15.54 16.23 -2.01
C ASN A 100 17.00 15.94 -1.66
#